data_AF-D5MJB9-F1
#
_entry.id   AF-D5MJB9-F1
#
_cell.length_a   1.000
_cell.length_b   1.000
_cell.length_c   1.000
_cell.angle_alpha   90.00
_cell.angle_beta   90.00
_cell.angle_gamma   90.00
#
_symmetry.space_group_name_H-M   'P 1'
#
loop_
_entity.id
_entity.type
_entity.pdbx_description
1 polymer ?
#
loop_
_entity_poly.entity_id
_entity_poly.type
_entity_poly.pdbx_seq_one_letter_code
_entity_poly.pdbx_strand_id
1 'polypeptide(L)'
;MRTGPITASQGSAVARRVPARPWPGTARPAEPQRVVPAVPPDPEVPTKPARRRFTAAEKLRILRLADACTVSGSLGALLRKEGLYSSNLTTWRRQRDAGTLSALTPQKRGRKPSIRSPLAQEHEQLRRENERLTRRLRQAELIIDVQKKVSQILGIPLATSEAGGSD
;
A
#
# COMPACT_ATOMS: atom_id res chain seq x y z
N MET A 1 -5.77 0.46 79.43
CA MET A 1 -6.72 0.72 78.33
C MET A 1 -6.51 -0.36 77.28
N ARG A 2 -7.53 -1.18 77.05
CA ARG A 2 -7.51 -2.38 76.20
C ARG A 2 -8.23 -2.05 74.89
N THR A 3 -7.64 -2.38 73.74
CA THR A 3 -8.35 -2.56 72.46
C THR A 3 -7.59 -3.59 71.63
N GLY A 4 -8.25 -4.72 71.35
CA GLY A 4 -7.70 -5.84 70.57
C GLY A 4 -7.85 -5.68 69.05
N PRO A 5 -7.31 -6.62 68.26
CA PRO A 5 -7.36 -6.57 66.79
C PRO A 5 -8.69 -7.12 66.23
N ILE A 6 -9.19 -6.46 65.19
CA ILE A 6 -10.46 -6.78 64.50
C ILE A 6 -10.17 -7.66 63.28
N THR A 7 -10.91 -8.77 63.19
CA THR A 7 -10.87 -9.81 62.17
C THR A 7 -11.41 -9.33 60.81
N ALA A 8 -10.73 -9.69 59.73
CA ALA A 8 -11.16 -9.47 58.35
C ALA A 8 -12.28 -10.46 57.96
N SER A 9 -13.42 -9.91 57.54
CA SER A 9 -14.59 -10.65 57.03
C SER A 9 -14.58 -10.67 55.51
N GLN A 10 -14.77 -11.85 54.93
CA GLN A 10 -14.78 -12.12 53.48
C GLN A 10 -16.05 -11.56 52.81
N GLY A 11 -15.87 -10.76 51.76
CA GLY A 11 -16.95 -10.29 50.88
C GLY A 11 -17.31 -11.34 49.83
N SER A 12 -18.50 -11.91 49.95
CA SER A 12 -19.09 -12.84 48.96
C SER A 12 -19.66 -12.09 47.77
N ALA A 13 -19.16 -12.40 46.56
CA ALA A 13 -19.61 -11.84 45.30
C ALA A 13 -20.79 -12.65 44.74
N VAL A 14 -22.02 -12.16 44.93
CA VAL A 14 -23.22 -12.75 44.32
C VAL A 14 -23.41 -12.18 42.91
N ALA A 15 -23.12 -13.01 41.92
CA ALA A 15 -23.39 -12.76 40.50
C ALA A 15 -24.91 -12.72 40.25
N ARG A 16 -25.43 -11.54 39.89
CA ARG A 16 -26.81 -11.38 39.42
C ARG A 16 -26.94 -11.95 37.99
N ARG A 17 -27.48 -13.16 37.86
CA ARG A 17 -27.94 -13.73 36.59
C ARG A 17 -29.35 -13.18 36.29
N VAL A 18 -29.50 -12.55 35.13
CA VAL A 18 -30.81 -12.20 34.56
C VAL A 18 -31.39 -13.45 33.89
N PRO A 19 -32.63 -13.88 34.19
CA PRO A 19 -33.23 -15.03 33.51
C PRO A 19 -33.71 -14.65 32.10
N ALA A 20 -33.29 -15.43 31.11
CA ALA A 20 -33.82 -15.36 29.75
C ALA A 20 -35.27 -15.88 29.74
N ARG A 21 -36.19 -15.08 29.20
CA ARG A 21 -37.56 -15.52 28.93
C ARG A 21 -37.56 -16.45 27.71
N PRO A 22 -38.15 -17.65 27.77
CA PRO A 22 -38.34 -18.50 26.59
C PRO A 22 -39.46 -17.94 25.72
N TRP A 23 -39.28 -18.01 24.39
CA TRP A 23 -40.36 -17.78 23.43
C TRP A 23 -41.25 -19.03 23.37
N PRO A 24 -42.58 -18.92 23.44
CA PRO A 24 -43.46 -20.08 23.34
C PRO A 24 -43.58 -20.51 21.88
N GLY A 25 -43.24 -21.77 21.61
CA GLY A 25 -43.54 -22.42 20.34
C GLY A 25 -45.03 -22.75 20.21
N THR A 26 -45.52 -22.77 18.99
CA THR A 26 -46.17 -23.95 18.36
C THR A 26 -46.77 -23.55 17.02
N ALA A 27 -46.37 -24.22 15.94
CA ALA A 27 -47.28 -24.55 14.85
C ALA A 27 -46.76 -25.79 14.10
N ARG A 28 -47.68 -26.72 13.85
CA ARG A 28 -47.53 -28.03 13.18
C ARG A 28 -46.85 -27.93 11.81
N PRO A 29 -46.14 -28.96 11.34
CA PRO A 29 -45.76 -29.05 9.93
C PRO A 29 -47.00 -29.41 9.11
N ALA A 30 -47.41 -28.53 8.21
CA ALA A 30 -48.38 -28.82 7.16
C ALA A 30 -47.64 -29.26 5.89
N GLU A 31 -48.19 -30.27 5.22
CA GLU A 31 -47.64 -30.94 4.03
C GLU A 31 -47.35 -30.01 2.83
N PRO A 32 -46.44 -30.42 1.93
CA PRO A 32 -45.96 -29.57 0.85
C PRO A 32 -46.97 -29.50 -0.31
N GLN A 33 -47.65 -28.36 -0.45
CA GLN A 33 -48.31 -28.02 -1.71
C GLN A 33 -47.25 -27.61 -2.75
N ARG A 34 -47.27 -28.27 -3.91
CA ARG A 34 -46.50 -27.88 -5.10
C ARG A 34 -46.91 -26.47 -5.51
N VAL A 35 -46.08 -25.49 -5.17
CA VAL A 35 -46.21 -24.12 -5.66
C VAL A 35 -45.53 -24.07 -7.03
N VAL A 36 -46.29 -23.77 -8.08
CA VAL A 36 -45.74 -23.38 -9.38
C VAL A 36 -44.77 -22.21 -9.17
N PRO A 37 -43.55 -22.21 -9.76
CA PRO A 37 -42.63 -21.09 -9.56
C PRO A 37 -43.17 -19.88 -10.32
N ALA A 38 -43.86 -19.00 -9.60
CA ALA A 38 -44.06 -17.63 -10.06
C ALA A 38 -42.67 -17.01 -10.15
N VAL A 39 -42.20 -16.76 -11.37
CA VAL A 39 -40.97 -16.02 -11.61
C VAL A 39 -41.13 -14.66 -10.93
N PRO A 40 -40.33 -14.33 -9.90
CA PRO A 40 -40.44 -13.03 -9.26
C PRO A 40 -40.14 -11.96 -10.32
N PRO A 41 -40.92 -10.86 -10.38
CA PRO A 41 -40.67 -9.79 -11.33
C PRO A 41 -39.25 -9.26 -11.13
N ASP A 42 -38.58 -9.00 -12.25
CA ASP A 42 -37.18 -8.57 -12.30
C ASP A 42 -37.00 -7.32 -11.43
N PRO A 43 -36.12 -7.33 -10.41
CA PRO A 43 -35.98 -6.19 -9.52
C PRO A 43 -35.46 -4.98 -10.32
N GLU A 44 -36.23 -3.90 -10.34
CA GLU A 44 -35.87 -2.59 -10.94
C GLU A 44 -34.57 -2.00 -10.34
N VAL A 45 -34.08 -2.56 -9.24
CA VAL A 45 -32.81 -2.21 -8.62
C VAL A 45 -31.69 -3.07 -9.21
N PRO A 46 -30.74 -2.48 -9.95
CA PRO A 46 -29.62 -3.23 -10.48
C PRO A 46 -28.85 -3.90 -9.35
N THR A 47 -28.54 -5.19 -9.55
CA THR A 47 -27.84 -6.06 -8.58
C THR A 47 -26.50 -5.52 -8.09
N LYS A 48 -25.91 -4.55 -8.81
CA LYS A 48 -24.68 -3.85 -8.43
C LYS A 48 -24.91 -2.35 -8.32
N PRO A 49 -24.63 -1.73 -7.16
CA PRO A 49 -24.73 -0.29 -7.02
C PRO A 49 -23.62 0.40 -7.84
N ALA A 50 -24.03 1.17 -8.86
CA ALA A 50 -23.13 2.02 -9.64
C ALA A 50 -22.80 3.28 -8.83
N ARG A 51 -21.56 3.39 -8.34
CA ARG A 51 -21.08 4.59 -7.64
C ARG A 51 -20.58 5.61 -8.67
N ARG A 52 -21.07 6.86 -8.59
CA ARG A 52 -20.61 7.96 -9.44
C ARG A 52 -19.09 8.16 -9.29
N ARG A 53 -18.38 8.27 -10.42
CA ARG A 53 -16.93 8.53 -10.47
C ARG A 53 -16.68 9.85 -11.17
N PHE A 54 -15.98 10.75 -10.50
CA PHE A 54 -15.58 12.02 -11.09
C PHE A 54 -14.30 11.87 -11.89
N THR A 55 -14.37 12.16 -13.19
CA THR A 55 -13.19 12.20 -14.06
C THR A 55 -12.36 13.46 -13.76
N ALA A 56 -11.08 13.47 -14.12
CA ALA A 56 -10.24 14.66 -13.91
C ALA A 56 -10.77 15.89 -14.69
N ALA A 57 -11.29 15.68 -15.90
CA ALA A 57 -11.90 16.74 -16.72
C ALA A 57 -13.16 17.33 -16.06
N GLU A 58 -14.03 16.47 -15.51
CA GLU A 58 -15.23 16.90 -14.78
C GLU A 58 -14.87 17.71 -13.54
N LYS A 59 -13.88 17.26 -12.76
CA LYS A 59 -13.37 18.01 -11.60
C LYS A 59 -12.82 19.38 -11.98
N LEU A 60 -12.06 19.49 -13.08
CA LEU A 60 -11.54 20.77 -13.56
C LEU A 60 -12.66 21.71 -14.00
N ARG A 61 -13.67 21.20 -14.71
CA ARG A 61 -14.85 21.98 -15.09
C ARG A 61 -15.54 22.55 -13.85
N ILE A 62 -15.77 21.71 -12.84
CA ILE A 62 -16.43 22.13 -11.60
C ILE A 62 -15.58 23.14 -10.84
N LEU A 63 -14.26 22.98 -10.78
CA LEU A 63 -13.37 23.96 -10.16
C LEU A 63 -13.44 25.31 -10.87
N ARG A 64 -13.44 25.35 -12.20
CA ARG A 64 -13.61 26.61 -12.96
C ARG A 64 -14.94 27.27 -12.68
N LEU A 65 -16.03 26.49 -12.63
CA LEU A 65 -17.36 27.00 -12.29
C LEU A 65 -17.39 27.55 -10.86
N ALA A 66 -16.78 26.85 -9.91
CA ALA A 66 -16.69 27.28 -8.52
C ALA A 66 -15.85 28.56 -8.36
N ASP A 67 -14.79 28.73 -9.17
CA ASP A 67 -13.97 29.93 -9.18
C ASP A 67 -14.70 31.12 -9.86
N ALA A 68 -15.62 30.85 -10.80
CA ALA A 68 -16.47 31.87 -11.43
C ALA A 68 -17.67 32.30 -10.56
N CYS A 69 -18.01 31.53 -9.52
CA CYS A 69 -19.08 31.86 -8.59
C CYS A 69 -18.65 32.95 -7.59
N THR A 70 -18.86 34.22 -7.94
CA THR A 70 -18.54 35.39 -7.09
C THR A 70 -19.73 35.88 -6.26
N VAL A 71 -20.96 35.53 -6.64
CA VAL A 71 -22.19 35.93 -5.94
C VAL A 71 -22.41 35.05 -4.71
N SER A 72 -22.79 35.67 -3.59
CA SER A 72 -23.13 34.94 -2.36
C SER A 72 -24.21 33.88 -2.62
N GLY A 73 -23.96 32.64 -2.15
CA GLY A 73 -24.89 31.51 -2.31
C GLY A 73 -24.83 30.80 -3.68
N SER A 74 -24.26 31.40 -4.72
CA SER A 74 -24.13 30.78 -6.06
C SER A 74 -23.30 29.50 -6.04
N LEU A 75 -22.21 29.50 -5.26
CA LEU A 75 -21.35 28.33 -5.04
C LEU A 75 -22.13 27.19 -4.35
N GLY A 76 -22.99 27.52 -3.38
CA GLY A 76 -23.85 26.54 -2.71
C GLY A 76 -24.90 25.95 -3.64
N ALA A 77 -25.47 26.76 -4.54
CA ALA A 77 -26.42 26.29 -5.55
C ALA A 77 -25.75 25.33 -6.56
N LEU A 78 -24.53 25.65 -7.01
CA LEU A 78 -23.73 24.79 -7.87
C LEU A 78 -23.44 23.44 -7.20
N LEU A 79 -23.02 23.45 -5.94
CA LEU A 79 -22.71 22.24 -5.17
C LEU A 79 -23.93 21.30 -5.03
N ARG A 80 -25.13 21.85 -4.82
CA ARG A 80 -26.36 21.04 -4.76
C ARG A 80 -26.73 20.43 -6.11
N LYS A 81 -26.59 21.19 -7.20
CA LYS A 81 -26.82 20.69 -8.57
C LYS A 81 -25.89 19.54 -8.92
N GLU A 82 -24.62 19.66 -8.52
CA GLU A 82 -23.61 18.64 -8.79
C GLU A 82 -23.55 17.52 -7.73
N GLY A 83 -24.33 17.61 -6.64
CA GLY A 83 -24.29 16.62 -5.54
C GLY A 83 -22.94 16.57 -4.82
N LEU A 84 -22.26 17.71 -4.69
CA LEU A 84 -20.92 17.84 -4.10
C LEU A 84 -20.95 18.58 -2.77
N TYR A 85 -20.00 18.22 -1.89
CA TYR A 85 -19.75 18.93 -0.64
C TYR A 85 -18.54 19.86 -0.74
N SER A 86 -18.47 20.86 0.12
CA SER A 86 -17.36 21.84 0.16
C SER A 86 -15.98 21.20 0.36
N SER A 87 -15.90 20.11 1.13
CA SER A 87 -14.65 19.35 1.33
C SER A 87 -14.06 18.78 0.04
N ASN A 88 -14.90 18.43 -0.95
CA ASN A 88 -14.43 17.97 -2.25
C ASN A 88 -13.69 19.08 -2.99
N LEU A 89 -14.24 20.31 -2.99
CA LEU A 89 -13.60 21.46 -3.62
C LEU A 89 -12.25 21.77 -2.97
N THR A 90 -12.18 21.77 -1.64
CA THR A 90 -10.90 21.99 -0.92
C THR A 90 -9.87 20.94 -1.29
N THR A 91 -10.28 19.67 -1.36
CA THR A 91 -9.40 18.57 -1.75
C THR A 91 -8.92 18.70 -3.20
N TRP A 92 -9.83 19.04 -4.12
CA TRP A 92 -9.50 19.18 -5.53
C TRP A 92 -8.67 20.44 -5.84
N ARG A 93 -8.84 21.54 -5.09
CA ARG A 93 -7.97 22.71 -5.16
C ARG A 93 -6.54 22.34 -4.77
N ARG A 94 -6.36 21.67 -3.63
CA ARG A 94 -5.04 21.15 -3.22
C ARG A 94 -4.42 20.21 -4.27
N GLN A 95 -5.22 19.35 -4.89
CA GLN A 95 -4.75 18.46 -5.97
C GLN A 95 -4.35 19.22 -7.24
N ARG A 96 -5.04 20.31 -7.56
CA ARG A 96 -4.70 21.21 -8.67
C ARG A 96 -3.37 21.93 -8.38
N ASP A 97 -3.23 22.48 -7.18
CA ASP A 97 -2.05 23.24 -6.77
C ASP A 97 -0.80 22.35 -6.67
N ALA A 98 -0.98 21.06 -6.37
CA ALA A 98 0.09 20.04 -6.45
C ALA A 98 0.56 19.72 -7.89
N GLY A 99 -0.03 20.35 -8.91
CA GLY A 99 0.60 20.53 -10.22
C GLY A 99 0.59 19.34 -11.18
N THR A 100 -0.25 18.32 -10.96
CA THR A 100 -0.34 17.19 -11.90
C THR A 100 -1.79 16.86 -12.24
N LEU A 101 -2.14 16.79 -13.53
CA LEU A 101 -3.45 16.26 -13.98
C LEU A 101 -3.70 14.84 -13.43
N SER A 102 -2.62 14.07 -13.23
CA SER A 102 -2.67 12.75 -12.58
C SER A 102 -3.13 12.81 -11.12
N ALA A 103 -2.93 13.91 -10.40
CA ALA A 103 -3.40 14.10 -9.03
C ALA A 103 -4.94 14.20 -8.94
N LEU A 104 -5.60 14.66 -10.01
CA LEU A 104 -7.07 14.70 -10.09
C LEU A 104 -7.65 13.37 -10.59
N THR A 105 -6.87 12.53 -11.27
CA THR A 105 -7.29 11.18 -11.67
C THR A 105 -7.27 10.22 -10.48
N PRO A 106 -8.23 9.28 -10.37
CA PRO A 106 -8.16 8.21 -9.38
C PRO A 106 -6.90 7.36 -9.58
N GLN A 107 -5.90 7.53 -8.72
CA GLN A 107 -4.68 6.71 -8.73
C GLN A 107 -4.91 5.38 -8.01
N LYS A 108 -4.37 4.29 -8.56
CA LYS A 108 -4.38 2.99 -7.87
C LYS A 108 -3.57 3.13 -6.58
N ARG A 109 -4.22 2.88 -5.44
CA ARG A 109 -3.56 2.80 -4.14
C ARG A 109 -2.68 1.54 -4.11
N GLY A 110 -1.46 1.65 -3.61
CA GLY A 110 -0.53 0.53 -3.49
C GLY A 110 0.89 0.88 -3.94
N ARG A 111 1.81 -0.09 -3.81
CA ARG A 111 3.19 0.02 -4.28
C ARG A 111 3.17 0.34 -5.76
N LYS A 112 3.73 1.50 -6.13
CA LYS A 112 3.89 1.87 -7.54
C LYS A 112 4.68 0.75 -8.24
N PRO A 113 4.26 0.31 -9.45
CA PRO A 113 5.05 -0.66 -10.18
C PRO A 113 6.46 -0.10 -10.31
N SER A 114 7.42 -0.83 -9.74
CA SER A 114 8.83 -0.50 -9.88
C SER A 114 9.15 -0.68 -11.34
N ILE A 115 9.09 0.41 -12.11
CA ILE A 115 9.78 0.49 -13.39
C ILE A 115 11.18 0.02 -13.06
N ARG A 116 11.62 -1.14 -13.56
CA ARG A 116 12.99 -1.63 -13.39
C ARG A 116 13.87 -0.44 -13.69
N SER A 117 14.45 0.17 -12.66
CA SER A 117 15.14 1.43 -12.83
C SER A 117 16.28 1.16 -13.81
N PRO A 118 16.56 2.05 -14.77
CA PRO A 118 17.75 1.94 -15.60
C PRO A 118 19.01 1.64 -14.75
N LEU A 119 19.07 2.26 -13.56
CA LEU A 119 20.07 2.00 -12.52
C LEU A 119 20.21 0.54 -12.09
N ALA A 120 19.12 -0.23 -12.06
CA ALA A 120 19.18 -1.66 -11.71
C ALA A 120 19.86 -2.48 -12.82
N GLN A 121 19.69 -2.10 -14.09
CA GLN A 121 20.37 -2.77 -15.21
C GLN A 121 21.86 -2.43 -15.22
N GLU A 122 22.21 -1.15 -15.04
CA GLU A 122 23.59 -0.68 -14.94
C GLU A 122 24.32 -1.37 -13.79
N HIS A 123 23.67 -1.47 -12.62
CA HIS A 123 24.24 -2.15 -11.46
C HIS A 123 24.51 -3.64 -11.72
N GLU A 124 23.62 -4.34 -12.44
CA GLU A 124 23.84 -5.74 -12.80
C GLU A 124 25.00 -5.91 -13.79
N GLN A 125 25.12 -5.01 -14.77
CA GLN A 125 26.24 -5.01 -15.71
C GLN A 125 27.57 -4.78 -14.98
N LEU A 126 27.64 -3.75 -14.12
CA LEU A 126 28.83 -3.44 -13.33
C LEU A 126 29.24 -4.58 -12.40
N ARG A 127 28.28 -5.32 -11.84
CA ARG A 127 28.60 -6.51 -11.02
C ARG A 127 29.23 -7.63 -11.84
N ARG A 128 28.71 -7.91 -13.04
CA ARG A 128 29.28 -8.93 -13.94
C ARG A 128 30.70 -8.57 -14.37
N GLU A 129 30.95 -7.29 -14.65
CA GLU A 129 32.28 -6.80 -15.00
C GLU A 129 33.26 -6.92 -13.84
N ASN A 130 32.87 -6.51 -12.63
CA ASN A 130 33.68 -6.70 -11.42
C ASN A 130 34.02 -8.17 -11.18
N GLU A 131 33.05 -9.08 -11.32
CA GLU A 131 33.31 -10.51 -11.18
C GLU A 131 34.28 -11.05 -12.24
N ARG A 132 34.22 -10.54 -13.47
CA ARG A 132 35.14 -10.92 -14.54
C ARG A 132 36.55 -10.41 -14.25
N LEU A 133 36.68 -9.15 -13.84
CA LEU A 133 37.97 -8.53 -13.53
C LEU A 133 38.63 -9.18 -12.32
N THR A 134 37.88 -9.45 -11.26
CA THR A 134 38.40 -10.15 -10.06
C THR A 134 38.88 -11.56 -10.38
N ARG A 135 38.21 -12.31 -11.26
CA ARG A 135 38.70 -13.62 -11.72
C ARG A 135 40.02 -13.51 -12.49
N ARG A 136 40.14 -12.53 -13.39
CA ARG A 136 41.40 -12.29 -14.14
C ARG A 136 42.54 -11.89 -13.21
N LEU A 137 42.24 -11.05 -12.22
CA LEU A 137 43.20 -10.60 -11.22
C LEU A 137 43.71 -11.81 -10.42
N ARG A 138 42.82 -12.66 -9.91
CA ARG A 138 43.21 -13.91 -9.22
C ARG A 138 44.06 -14.84 -10.08
N GLN A 139 43.76 -14.94 -11.38
CA GLN A 139 44.56 -15.75 -12.30
C GLN A 139 45.97 -15.16 -12.47
N ALA A 140 46.09 -13.84 -12.61
CA ALA A 140 47.37 -13.17 -12.70
C ALA A 140 48.19 -13.31 -11.40
N GLU A 141 47.56 -13.13 -10.24
CA GLU A 141 48.18 -13.37 -8.92
C GLU A 141 48.72 -14.79 -8.80
N LEU A 142 47.93 -15.80 -9.22
CA LEU A 142 48.37 -17.19 -9.20
C LEU A 142 49.57 -17.43 -10.12
N ILE A 143 49.59 -16.83 -11.30
CA ILE A 143 50.72 -16.94 -12.23
C ILE A 143 51.98 -16.33 -11.59
N ILE A 144 51.86 -15.13 -11.00
CA ILE A 144 52.97 -14.45 -10.32
C ILE A 144 53.49 -15.31 -9.15
N ASP A 145 52.59 -15.93 -8.38
CA ASP A 145 52.97 -16.80 -7.26
C ASP A 145 53.71 -18.06 -7.72
N VAL A 146 53.24 -18.69 -8.81
CA VAL A 146 53.94 -19.84 -9.41
C VAL A 146 55.32 -19.42 -9.91
N GLN A 147 55.43 -18.29 -10.62
CA GLN A 147 56.71 -17.76 -11.09
C GLN A 147 57.69 -17.52 -9.94
N LYS A 148 57.24 -16.90 -8.84
CA LYS A 148 58.04 -16.68 -7.63
C LYS A 148 58.51 -18.00 -7.01
N LYS A 149 57.62 -18.99 -6.87
CA LYS A 149 57.97 -20.31 -6.30
C LYS A 149 58.98 -21.06 -7.16
N VAL A 150 58.82 -21.05 -8.48
CA VAL A 150 59.75 -21.70 -9.41
C VAL A 150 61.12 -21.05 -9.35
N SER A 151 61.19 -19.72 -9.34
CA SER A 151 62.45 -18.97 -9.16
C SER A 151 63.14 -19.32 -7.84
N GLN A 152 62.40 -19.40 -6.73
CA GLN A 152 62.92 -19.79 -5.41
C GLN A 152 63.52 -21.21 -5.42
N ILE A 153 62.86 -22.16 -6.06
CA ILE A 153 63.32 -23.56 -6.14
C ILE A 153 64.57 -23.68 -7.02
N LEU A 154 64.60 -22.97 -8.15
CA LEU A 154 65.67 -23.08 -9.14
C LEU A 154 66.83 -22.10 -8.92
N GLY A 155 66.73 -21.20 -7.94
CA GLY A 155 67.77 -20.20 -7.64
C GLY A 155 67.97 -19.16 -8.75
N ILE A 156 67.01 -19.02 -9.67
CA ILE A 156 67.09 -18.07 -10.78
C ILE A 156 66.56 -16.71 -10.28
N PRO A 157 67.37 -15.65 -10.23
CA PRO A 157 66.91 -14.34 -9.77
C PRO A 157 65.86 -13.78 -10.73
N LEU A 158 64.69 -13.40 -10.19
CA LEU A 158 63.69 -12.62 -10.95
C LEU A 158 64.16 -11.17 -10.99
N ALA A 159 64.09 -10.54 -12.16
CA ALA A 159 64.26 -9.09 -12.27
C ALA A 159 63.14 -8.41 -11.47
N THR A 160 63.47 -7.96 -10.25
CA THR A 160 62.60 -7.07 -9.47
C THR A 160 62.55 -5.74 -10.21
N SER A 161 61.52 -5.56 -11.03
CA SER A 161 61.17 -4.27 -11.61
C SER A 161 60.58 -3.38 -10.52
N GLU A 162 61.41 -2.97 -9.57
CA GLU A 162 61.19 -1.75 -8.78
C GLU A 162 61.49 -0.57 -9.70
N ALA A 163 60.58 -0.28 -10.63
CA ALA A 163 60.71 0.85 -11.54
C ALA A 163 59.35 1.33 -12.07
N GLY A 164 58.80 2.34 -11.39
CA GLY A 164 58.30 3.56 -12.05
C GLY A 164 56.85 3.60 -12.54
N GLY A 165 56.08 4.50 -11.91
CA GLY A 165 54.76 5.00 -12.33
C GLY A 165 53.97 5.38 -11.07
N SER A 166 54.11 6.56 -10.45
CA SER A 166 54.06 7.94 -10.98
C SER A 166 52.77 8.20 -11.77
N ASP A 167 51.89 8.99 -11.12
CA ASP A 167 50.55 9.52 -11.50
C ASP A 167 49.35 8.55 -11.54
#